data_AF-A0A4V1TBU2-F1
#
_entry.id   AF-A0A4V1TBU2-F1
#
_cell.length_a   1.000
_cell.length_b   1.000
_cell.length_c   1.000
_cell.angle_alpha   90.00
_cell.angle_beta   90.00
_cell.angle_gamma   90.00
#
_symmetry.space_group_name_H-M   'P 1'
#
loop_
_entity.id
_entity.type
_entity.pdbx_description
1 polymer ?
#
loop_
_entity_poly.entity_id
_entity_poly.type
_entity_poly.pdbx_seq_one_letter_code
_entity_poly.pdbx_strand_id
1 'polypeptide(L)'
;MADIGYFTETNSVDTVNARMGADVDPRLSQVMASLVKHLHDFAREVQLTQDEWETAIGFLTRTGQICTQERQEFILLSDTLGLSMLVDAINNRRPEGATENTVFGPFHVEGAPVREMGAQICLDGKGESCLFLGRVLDLEGKPIEGARIDVWSDNADGYYDVQQPDIQPKWNNR
;
A
#
# COMPACT_ATOMS: atom_id res chain seq x y z
N MET A 1 34.43 -15.95 9.66
CA MET A 1 33.34 -15.22 10.33
C MET A 1 33.97 -14.34 11.38
N ALA A 2 33.66 -13.04 11.39
CA ALA A 2 34.16 -12.15 12.44
C ALA A 2 33.68 -12.66 13.81
N ASP A 3 34.57 -12.63 14.81
CA ASP A 3 34.26 -13.01 16.19
C ASP A 3 33.40 -11.90 16.80
N ILE A 4 32.08 -12.04 16.62
CA ILE A 4 31.12 -11.09 17.15
C ILE A 4 30.74 -11.66 18.50
N GLY A 5 31.18 -10.98 19.56
CA GLY A 5 30.94 -11.40 20.94
C GLY A 5 29.45 -11.59 21.25
N TYR A 6 29.15 -11.90 22.52
CA TYR A 6 27.77 -12.14 22.96
C TYR A 6 26.81 -11.02 22.56
N PHE A 7 25.57 -11.39 22.24
CA PHE A 7 24.50 -10.44 21.94
C PHE A 7 24.22 -9.56 23.14
N THR A 8 24.27 -8.25 22.93
CA THR A 8 23.96 -7.20 23.89
C THR A 8 23.08 -6.17 23.21
N GLU A 9 22.45 -5.30 24.01
CA GLU A 9 21.64 -4.21 23.48
C GLU A 9 22.43 -3.33 22.47
N THR A 10 23.69 -3.01 22.80
CA THR A 10 24.56 -2.11 22.02
C THR A 10 25.05 -2.72 20.71
N ASN A 11 25.39 -4.02 20.68
CA ASN A 11 25.92 -4.70 19.47
C ASN A 11 24.85 -5.53 18.72
N SER A 12 23.58 -5.41 19.10
CA SER A 12 22.49 -6.26 18.62
C SER A 12 22.31 -6.24 17.10
N VAL A 13 22.40 -5.06 16.47
CA VAL A 13 22.26 -4.88 15.02
C VAL A 13 23.38 -5.58 14.27
N ASP A 14 24.64 -5.34 14.65
CA ASP A 14 25.81 -5.95 14.02
C ASP A 14 25.80 -7.48 14.18
N THR A 15 25.41 -7.96 15.36
CA THR A 15 25.32 -9.40 15.67
C THR A 15 24.27 -10.10 14.82
N VAL A 16 23.11 -9.47 14.58
CA VAL A 16 22.06 -10.04 13.72
C VAL A 16 22.47 -9.97 12.26
N ASN A 17 22.96 -8.82 11.78
CA ASN A 17 23.31 -8.62 10.38
C ASN A 17 24.47 -9.51 9.91
N ALA A 18 25.41 -9.83 10.79
CA ALA A 18 26.52 -10.73 10.45
C ALA A 18 26.11 -12.20 10.25
N ARG A 19 24.87 -12.57 10.57
CA ARG A 19 24.33 -13.90 10.26
C ARG A 19 23.97 -14.05 8.79
N MET A 20 23.89 -12.94 8.04
CA MET A 20 23.71 -12.98 6.60
C MET A 20 24.96 -13.58 5.94
N GLY A 21 24.76 -14.63 5.15
CA GLY A 21 25.85 -15.31 4.43
C GLY A 21 26.41 -14.49 3.27
N ALA A 22 27.58 -14.90 2.77
CA ALA A 22 28.24 -14.23 1.64
C ALA A 22 27.46 -14.33 0.32
N ASP A 23 26.61 -15.36 0.18
CA ASP A 23 25.84 -15.64 -1.03
C ASP A 23 24.44 -14.97 -1.04
N VAL A 24 24.11 -14.16 -0.03
CA VAL A 24 22.84 -13.42 0.00
C VAL A 24 22.84 -12.37 -1.11
N ASP A 25 21.70 -12.24 -1.79
CA ASP A 25 21.51 -11.19 -2.80
C ASP A 25 21.89 -9.81 -2.24
N PRO A 26 22.77 -9.03 -2.91
CA PRO A 26 23.27 -7.77 -2.36
C PRO A 26 22.15 -6.77 -2.03
N ARG A 27 21.07 -6.74 -2.81
CA ARG A 27 19.96 -5.82 -2.57
C ARG A 27 19.13 -6.27 -1.37
N LEU A 28 18.84 -7.56 -1.26
CA LEU A 28 18.16 -8.14 -0.09
C LEU A 28 18.97 -7.90 1.19
N SER A 29 20.28 -8.12 1.14
CA SER A 29 21.19 -7.86 2.27
C SER A 29 21.11 -6.40 2.73
N GLN A 30 21.15 -5.45 1.78
CA GLN A 30 21.01 -4.03 2.08
C GLN A 30 19.66 -3.70 2.73
N VAL A 31 18.56 -4.22 2.20
CA VAL A 31 17.20 -3.97 2.71
C VAL A 31 17.03 -4.56 4.11
N MET A 32 17.44 -5.82 4.32
CA MET A 32 17.33 -6.49 5.61
C MET A 32 18.22 -5.86 6.68
N ALA A 33 19.45 -5.46 6.33
CA ALA A 33 20.34 -4.78 7.27
C ALA A 33 19.73 -3.47 7.78
N SER A 34 19.11 -2.69 6.88
CA SER A 34 18.43 -1.45 7.24
C SER A 34 17.18 -1.71 8.08
N LEU A 35 16.36 -2.70 7.71
CA LEU A 35 15.17 -3.09 8.47
C LEU A 35 15.52 -3.50 9.90
N VAL A 36 16.50 -4.41 10.07
CA VAL A 36 16.97 -4.86 11.39
C VAL A 36 17.46 -3.68 12.22
N LYS A 37 18.25 -2.79 11.61
CA LYS A 37 18.74 -1.58 12.28
C LYS A 37 17.58 -0.74 12.82
N HIS A 38 16.63 -0.37 11.97
CA HIS A 38 15.51 0.49 12.38
C HIS A 38 14.57 -0.20 13.37
N LEU A 39 14.36 -1.51 13.26
CA LEU A 39 13.55 -2.28 14.21
C LEU A 39 14.19 -2.30 15.61
N HIS A 40 15.51 -2.51 15.68
CA HIS A 40 16.25 -2.49 16.95
C HIS A 40 16.34 -1.07 17.53
N ASP A 41 16.54 -0.05 16.68
CA ASP A 41 16.52 1.35 17.08
C ASP A 41 15.15 1.70 17.72
N PHE A 42 14.03 1.32 17.07
CA PHE A 42 12.68 1.50 17.60
C PHE A 42 12.49 0.82 18.96
N ALA A 43 12.85 -0.47 19.08
CA ALA A 43 12.67 -1.21 20.33
C ALA A 43 13.45 -0.60 21.51
N ARG A 44 14.67 -0.09 21.25
CA ARG A 44 15.47 0.63 22.26
C ARG A 44 14.87 1.98 22.60
N GLU A 45 14.46 2.76 21.60
CA GLU A 45 13.91 4.09 21.76
C GLU A 45 12.71 4.10 22.73
N VAL A 46 11.81 3.14 22.56
CA VAL A 46 10.60 3.02 23.38
C VAL A 46 10.80 2.14 24.62
N GLN A 47 11.97 1.53 24.81
CA GLN A 47 12.24 0.52 25.82
C GLN A 47 11.17 -0.59 25.85
N LEU A 48 10.93 -1.20 24.69
CA LEU A 48 9.84 -2.15 24.47
C LEU A 48 9.85 -3.28 25.51
N THR A 49 8.76 -3.42 26.25
CA THR A 49 8.63 -4.44 27.29
C THR A 49 8.25 -5.81 26.71
N GLN A 50 8.38 -6.86 27.51
CA GLN A 50 7.96 -8.22 27.10
C GLN A 50 6.45 -8.29 26.82
N ASP A 51 5.63 -7.68 27.68
CA ASP A 51 4.16 -7.69 27.53
C ASP A 51 3.71 -6.93 26.26
N GLU A 52 4.35 -5.80 25.95
CA GLU A 52 4.08 -5.04 24.71
C GLU A 52 4.55 -5.82 23.49
N TRP A 53 5.71 -6.48 23.57
CA TRP A 53 6.20 -7.35 22.51
C TRP A 53 5.24 -8.54 22.26
N GLU A 54 4.76 -9.22 23.29
CA GLU A 54 3.76 -10.29 23.17
C GLU A 54 2.47 -9.78 22.53
N THR A 55 2.03 -8.58 22.92
CA THR A 55 0.88 -7.90 22.32
C THR A 55 1.09 -7.65 20.82
N ALA A 56 2.27 -7.15 20.43
CA ALA A 56 2.62 -6.89 19.03
C ALA A 56 2.68 -8.18 18.21
N ILE A 57 3.28 -9.26 18.74
CA ILE A 57 3.29 -10.58 18.09
C ILE A 57 1.87 -11.11 17.91
N GLY A 58 1.02 -10.97 18.94
CA GLY A 58 -0.39 -11.35 18.85
C GLY A 58 -1.15 -10.54 17.80
N PHE A 59 -0.88 -9.24 17.68
CA PHE A 59 -1.45 -8.38 16.63
C PHE A 59 -1.05 -8.86 15.24
N LEU A 60 0.24 -9.00 14.95
CA LEU A 60 0.75 -9.46 13.64
C LEU A 60 0.24 -10.86 13.27
N THR A 61 0.12 -11.74 14.26
CA THR A 61 -0.44 -13.09 14.07
C THR A 61 -1.90 -13.00 13.62
N ARG A 62 -2.73 -12.18 14.29
CA ARG A 62 -4.14 -11.99 13.90
C ARG A 62 -4.27 -11.32 12.53
N THR A 63 -3.43 -10.32 12.23
CA THR A 63 -3.37 -9.70 10.89
C THR A 63 -3.15 -10.76 9.82
N GLY A 64 -2.15 -11.64 10.00
CA GLY A 64 -1.89 -12.74 9.07
C GLY A 64 -3.03 -13.75 8.98
N GLN A 65 -3.69 -14.08 10.09
CA GLN A 65 -4.80 -15.05 10.13
C GLN A 65 -6.07 -14.56 9.43
N ILE A 66 -6.27 -13.24 9.34
CA ILE A 66 -7.42 -12.63 8.68
C ILE A 66 -7.19 -12.50 7.16
N CYS A 67 -5.94 -12.59 6.68
CA CYS A 67 -5.65 -12.60 5.26
C CYS A 67 -6.29 -13.81 4.56
N THR A 68 -6.96 -13.56 3.43
CA THR A 68 -7.49 -14.56 2.50
C THR A 68 -6.99 -14.27 1.08
N GLN A 69 -7.52 -14.99 0.08
CA GLN A 69 -7.18 -14.71 -1.32
C GLN A 69 -7.74 -13.35 -1.78
N GLU A 70 -8.88 -12.94 -1.23
CA GLU A 70 -9.61 -11.71 -1.53
C GLU A 70 -9.35 -10.58 -0.52
N ARG A 71 -8.73 -10.89 0.63
CA ARG A 71 -8.46 -9.94 1.71
C ARG A 71 -6.99 -9.94 2.10
N GLN A 72 -6.30 -8.82 1.93
CA GLN A 72 -4.88 -8.68 2.28
C GLN A 72 -4.66 -7.69 3.44
N GLU A 73 -4.75 -8.18 4.67
CA GLU A 73 -4.63 -7.32 5.87
C GLU A 73 -3.23 -6.74 6.08
N PHE A 74 -2.16 -7.39 5.60
CA PHE A 74 -0.83 -6.78 5.64
C PHE A 74 -0.70 -5.57 4.70
N ILE A 75 -1.42 -5.56 3.58
CA ILE A 75 -1.50 -4.38 2.70
C ILE A 75 -2.28 -3.28 3.40
N LEU A 76 -3.44 -3.61 4.00
CA LEU A 76 -4.22 -2.63 4.75
C LEU A 76 -3.47 -2.07 5.97
N LEU A 77 -2.70 -2.90 6.67
CA LEU A 77 -1.81 -2.44 7.73
C LEU A 77 -0.75 -1.46 7.18
N SER A 78 -0.15 -1.78 6.03
CA SER A 78 0.78 -0.88 5.32
C SER A 78 0.12 0.46 4.94
N ASP A 79 -1.13 0.45 4.49
CA ASP A 79 -1.89 1.64 4.15
C ASP A 79 -2.14 2.51 5.40
N THR A 80 -2.60 1.91 6.50
CA THR A 80 -2.88 2.64 7.76
C THR A 80 -1.62 3.21 8.43
N LEU A 81 -0.46 2.58 8.23
CA LEU A 81 0.83 3.07 8.70
C LEU A 81 1.48 4.07 7.70
N GLY A 82 0.86 4.33 6.55
CA GLY A 82 1.38 5.22 5.51
C GLY A 82 2.57 4.66 4.70
N LEU A 83 2.94 3.40 4.91
CA LEU A 83 4.06 2.77 4.20
C LEU A 83 3.78 2.64 2.70
N SER A 84 2.54 2.28 2.32
CA SER A 84 2.15 2.17 0.92
C SER A 84 2.29 3.51 0.18
N MET A 85 1.90 4.62 0.83
CA MET A 85 2.05 5.97 0.27
C MET A 85 3.52 6.35 0.12
N LEU A 86 4.35 6.02 1.11
CA LEU A 86 5.78 6.30 1.05
C LEU A 86 6.47 5.51 -0.08
N VAL A 87 6.14 4.23 -0.23
CA VAL A 87 6.66 3.39 -1.32
C VAL A 87 6.25 3.96 -2.68
N ASP A 88 5.00 4.37 -2.83
CA ASP A 88 4.50 4.98 -4.06
C ASP A 88 5.25 6.28 -4.38
N ALA A 89 5.39 7.20 -3.42
CA ALA A 89 6.13 8.45 -3.58
C ALA A 89 7.62 8.25 -3.95
N ILE A 90 8.27 7.22 -3.40
CA ILE A 90 9.67 6.90 -3.72
C ILE A 90 9.82 6.46 -5.18
N ASN A 91 8.89 5.64 -5.67
CA ASN A 91 9.00 4.97 -6.97
C ASN A 91 8.33 5.75 -8.11
N ASN A 92 7.38 6.62 -7.81
CA ASN A 92 6.57 7.35 -8.80
C ASN A 92 6.76 8.87 -8.71
N ARG A 93 8.00 9.31 -8.45
CA ARG A 93 8.35 10.74 -8.39
C ARG A 93 7.91 11.46 -9.66
N ARG A 94 7.13 12.53 -9.48
CA ARG A 94 6.65 13.38 -10.57
C ARG A 94 7.45 14.69 -10.65
N PRO A 95 7.57 15.27 -11.85
CA PRO A 95 8.08 16.63 -11.98
C PRO A 95 7.14 17.62 -11.28
N GLU A 96 7.68 18.75 -10.86
CA GLU A 96 6.90 19.85 -10.29
C GLU A 96 5.77 20.28 -11.25
N GLY A 97 4.58 20.50 -10.71
CA GLY A 97 3.39 20.90 -11.49
C GLY A 97 2.56 19.73 -12.05
N ALA A 98 3.04 18.49 -11.95
CA ALA A 98 2.21 17.32 -12.22
C ALA A 98 1.21 17.05 -11.09
N THR A 99 0.07 16.43 -11.40
CA THR A 99 -0.83 15.91 -10.37
C THR A 99 -0.12 14.86 -9.52
N GLU A 100 -0.18 15.03 -8.19
CA GLU A 100 0.43 14.13 -7.23
C GLU A 100 -0.13 12.69 -7.35
N ASN A 101 0.72 11.71 -7.09
CA ASN A 101 0.35 10.31 -6.99
C ASN A 101 -0.25 9.98 -5.62
N THR A 102 -1.01 8.90 -5.57
CA THR A 102 -1.51 8.31 -4.32
C THR A 102 -1.56 6.79 -4.47
N VAL A 103 -1.75 6.11 -3.34
CA VAL A 103 -1.85 4.64 -3.30
C VAL A 103 -2.93 4.12 -4.23
N PHE A 104 -2.62 3.02 -4.91
CA PHE A 104 -3.53 2.37 -5.83
C PHE A 104 -4.74 1.74 -5.13
N GLY A 105 -4.55 1.25 -3.90
CA GLY A 105 -5.55 0.50 -3.16
C GLY A 105 -5.82 -0.90 -3.73
N PRO A 106 -6.53 -1.77 -2.99
CA PRO A 106 -6.70 -3.17 -3.38
C PRO A 106 -7.89 -3.43 -4.32
N PHE A 107 -8.63 -2.39 -4.73
CA PHE A 107 -9.93 -2.54 -5.38
C PHE A 107 -9.97 -2.15 -6.86
N HIS A 108 -8.83 -1.92 -7.49
CA HIS A 108 -8.78 -1.82 -8.96
C HIS A 108 -9.06 -3.18 -9.60
N VAL A 109 -9.73 -3.16 -10.75
CA VAL A 109 -10.05 -4.37 -11.51
C VAL A 109 -9.76 -4.12 -12.97
N GLU A 110 -8.96 -4.99 -13.58
CA GLU A 110 -8.67 -4.93 -15.00
C GLU A 110 -9.90 -5.30 -15.84
N GLY A 111 -9.99 -4.72 -17.04
CA GLY A 111 -11.04 -5.07 -18.01
C GLY A 111 -12.40 -4.43 -17.77
N ALA A 112 -12.47 -3.40 -16.92
CA ALA A 112 -13.66 -2.55 -16.83
C ALA A 112 -14.02 -1.97 -18.22
N PRO A 113 -15.32 -1.83 -18.54
CA PRO A 113 -15.76 -1.39 -19.86
C PRO A 113 -15.31 0.04 -20.15
N VAL A 114 -14.82 0.30 -21.36
CA VAL A 114 -14.58 1.67 -21.83
C VAL A 114 -15.91 2.35 -22.08
N ARG A 115 -16.06 3.58 -21.58
CA ARG A 115 -17.29 4.37 -21.68
C ARG A 115 -17.04 5.68 -22.42
N GLU A 116 -18.08 6.18 -23.05
CA GLU A 116 -18.08 7.51 -23.70
C GLU A 116 -18.05 8.64 -22.66
N MET A 117 -17.56 9.81 -23.07
CA MET A 117 -17.54 11.00 -22.22
C MET A 117 -18.95 11.37 -21.74
N GLY A 118 -19.11 11.61 -20.43
CA GLY A 118 -20.39 11.94 -19.81
C GLY A 118 -21.25 10.71 -19.46
N ALA A 119 -20.75 9.48 -19.64
CA ALA A 119 -21.46 8.28 -19.21
C ALA A 119 -21.63 8.21 -17.68
N GLN A 120 -22.74 7.62 -17.25
CA GLN A 120 -22.97 7.28 -15.85
C GLN A 120 -22.28 5.95 -15.51
N ILE A 121 -21.46 5.95 -14.46
CA ILE A 121 -20.79 4.75 -13.94
C ILE A 121 -21.52 4.10 -12.77
N CYS A 122 -22.42 4.84 -12.10
CA CYS A 122 -23.32 4.29 -11.07
C CYS A 122 -24.43 3.47 -11.74
N LEU A 123 -24.43 2.17 -11.49
CA LEU A 123 -25.34 1.18 -12.07
C LEU A 123 -26.42 0.71 -11.08
N ASP A 124 -26.20 0.90 -9.78
CA ASP A 124 -27.16 0.48 -8.73
C ASP A 124 -28.19 1.58 -8.37
N GLY A 125 -27.97 2.82 -8.82
CA GLY A 125 -28.87 3.95 -8.56
C GLY A 125 -28.91 4.41 -7.11
N LYS A 126 -27.92 4.03 -6.28
CA LYS A 126 -27.82 4.43 -4.89
C LYS A 126 -26.96 5.68 -4.72
N GLY A 127 -27.24 6.44 -3.66
CA GLY A 127 -26.48 7.62 -3.26
C GLY A 127 -26.89 8.91 -3.98
N GLU A 128 -26.14 9.97 -3.73
CA GLU A 128 -26.32 11.27 -4.35
C GLU A 128 -25.60 11.32 -5.70
N SER A 129 -26.23 11.92 -6.72
CA SER A 129 -25.59 12.10 -8.02
C SER A 129 -24.42 13.09 -7.95
N CYS A 130 -23.26 12.68 -8.45
CA CYS A 130 -22.08 13.53 -8.55
C CYS A 130 -21.59 13.63 -10.00
N LEU A 131 -21.36 14.85 -10.49
CA LEU A 131 -20.78 15.11 -11.80
C LEU A 131 -19.28 15.38 -11.67
N PHE A 132 -18.47 14.50 -12.26
CA PHE A 132 -17.02 14.69 -12.38
C PHE A 132 -16.70 15.31 -13.74
N LEU A 133 -16.07 16.50 -13.72
CA LEU A 133 -15.64 17.25 -14.91
C LEU A 133 -14.20 17.71 -14.71
N GLY A 134 -13.36 17.57 -15.74
CA GLY A 134 -11.98 18.05 -15.71
C GLY A 134 -11.36 18.15 -17.09
N ARG A 135 -10.04 18.41 -17.11
CA ARG A 135 -9.20 18.37 -18.31
C ARG A 135 -7.92 17.62 -17.98
N VAL A 136 -7.41 16.85 -18.94
CA VAL A 136 -6.07 16.26 -18.86
C VAL A 136 -5.13 17.18 -19.62
N LEU A 137 -4.13 17.72 -18.92
CA LEU A 137 -3.16 18.68 -19.44
C LEU A 137 -1.74 18.14 -19.28
N ASP A 138 -0.82 18.58 -20.14
CA ASP A 138 0.62 18.44 -19.91
C ASP A 138 1.15 19.52 -18.94
N LEU A 139 2.46 19.51 -18.67
CA LEU A 139 3.10 20.43 -17.73
C LEU A 139 3.11 21.88 -18.21
N GLU A 140 2.98 22.08 -19.52
CA GLU A 140 2.85 23.38 -20.17
C GLU A 140 1.40 23.88 -20.20
N GLY A 141 0.45 23.08 -19.67
CA GLY A 141 -0.97 23.40 -19.60
C GLY A 141 -1.72 23.16 -20.91
N LYS A 142 -1.12 22.47 -21.89
CA LYS A 142 -1.75 22.13 -23.16
C LYS A 142 -2.60 20.86 -23.00
N PRO A 143 -3.80 20.79 -23.61
CA PRO A 143 -4.66 19.61 -23.55
C PRO A 143 -4.01 18.36 -24.16
N ILE A 144 -4.19 17.23 -23.47
CA ILE A 144 -3.82 15.89 -23.97
C ILE A 144 -5.07 15.22 -24.54
N GLU A 145 -5.13 15.08 -25.87
CA GLU A 145 -6.22 14.39 -26.56
C GLU A 145 -6.07 12.87 -26.46
N GLY A 146 -7.19 12.15 -26.34
CA GLY A 146 -7.21 10.68 -26.32
C GLY A 146 -6.69 10.04 -25.03
N ALA A 147 -6.47 10.82 -23.96
CA ALA A 147 -6.11 10.28 -22.66
C ALA A 147 -7.19 9.33 -22.13
N ARG A 148 -6.77 8.17 -21.62
CA ARG A 148 -7.66 7.23 -20.93
C ARG A 148 -7.70 7.57 -19.45
N ILE A 149 -8.91 7.70 -18.89
CA ILE A 149 -9.14 7.86 -17.46
C ILE A 149 -9.82 6.59 -16.95
N ASP A 150 -9.15 5.86 -16.06
CA ASP A 150 -9.71 4.70 -15.37
C ASP A 150 -10.18 5.17 -13.99
N VAL A 151 -11.44 4.91 -13.64
CA VAL A 151 -12.07 5.40 -12.42
C VAL A 151 -12.75 4.24 -11.69
N TRP A 152 -12.68 4.25 -10.37
CA TRP A 152 -13.44 3.35 -9.52
C TRP A 152 -13.72 4.01 -8.18
N SER A 153 -14.90 3.75 -7.61
CA SER A 153 -15.25 4.15 -6.24
C SER A 153 -16.13 3.11 -5.57
N ASP A 154 -16.22 3.19 -4.26
CA ASP A 154 -17.25 2.50 -3.48
C ASP A 154 -18.66 3.01 -3.81
N ASN A 155 -19.67 2.24 -3.43
CA ASN A 155 -21.06 2.66 -3.47
C ASN A 155 -21.47 3.40 -2.18
N ALA A 156 -22.73 3.82 -2.08
CA ALA A 156 -23.25 4.56 -0.93
C ALA A 156 -23.16 3.80 0.41
N ASP A 157 -22.97 2.47 0.37
CA ASP A 157 -22.83 1.61 1.55
C ASP A 157 -21.34 1.39 1.93
N GLY A 158 -20.39 1.98 1.19
CA GLY A 158 -18.95 1.88 1.45
C GLY A 158 -18.26 0.66 0.86
N TYR A 159 -18.87 0.00 -0.14
CA TYR A 159 -18.33 -1.23 -0.76
C TYR A 159 -18.08 -1.06 -2.24
N TYR A 160 -16.94 -1.58 -2.71
CA TYR A 160 -16.69 -1.81 -4.14
C TYR A 160 -17.47 -3.03 -4.65
N ASP A 161 -17.83 -3.02 -5.93
CA ASP A 161 -18.57 -4.10 -6.59
C ASP A 161 -17.96 -5.49 -6.37
N VAL A 162 -16.64 -5.62 -6.43
CA VAL A 162 -15.91 -6.89 -6.20
C VAL A 162 -16.03 -7.43 -4.78
N GLN A 163 -16.34 -6.59 -3.80
CA GLN A 163 -16.58 -7.03 -2.43
C GLN A 163 -18.00 -7.59 -2.26
N GLN A 164 -18.90 -7.31 -3.21
CA GLN A 164 -20.32 -7.66 -3.15
C GLN A 164 -20.84 -8.15 -4.53
N PRO A 165 -20.23 -9.19 -5.13
CA PRO A 165 -20.52 -9.61 -6.51
C PRO A 165 -21.97 -10.08 -6.71
N ASP A 166 -22.63 -10.54 -5.64
CA ASP A 166 -24.02 -11.02 -5.68
C ASP A 166 -25.06 -9.92 -5.37
N ILE A 167 -24.61 -8.72 -5.01
CA ILE A 167 -25.47 -7.61 -4.56
C ILE A 167 -25.35 -6.41 -5.49
N GLN A 168 -24.13 -6.08 -5.91
CA GLN A 168 -23.87 -4.96 -6.81
C GLN A 168 -23.84 -5.43 -8.28
N PRO A 169 -24.32 -4.61 -9.23
CA PRO A 169 -24.09 -4.86 -10.65
C PRO A 169 -22.59 -4.98 -10.93
N LYS A 170 -22.22 -5.89 -11.84
CA LYS A 170 -20.83 -5.99 -12.30
C LYS A 170 -20.38 -4.65 -12.91
N TRP A 171 -19.23 -4.14 -12.50
CA TRP A 171 -18.67 -2.85 -12.93
C TRP A 171 -19.43 -1.62 -12.39
N ASN A 172 -20.14 -1.76 -11.28
CA ASN A 172 -20.76 -0.62 -10.61
C ASN A 172 -19.67 0.38 -10.16
N ASN A 173 -19.91 1.67 -10.42
CA ASN A 173 -18.98 2.77 -10.15
C ASN A 173 -17.59 2.61 -10.80
N ARG A 174 -17.54 1.99 -12.00
CA ARG A 174 -16.34 1.86 -12.85
C ARG A 174 -16.62 2.27 -14.29
#